data_AF-A0A6A3CAI8-F1
#
_entry.id   AF-A0A6A3CAI8-F1
#
_cell.length_a   1.000
_cell.length_b   1.000
_cell.length_c   1.000
_cell.angle_alpha   90.00
_cell.angle_beta   90.00
_cell.angle_gamma   90.00
#
_symmetry.space_group_name_H-M   'P 1'
#
loop_
_entity.id
_entity.type
_entity.pdbx_description
1 polymer ?
#
loop_
_entity_poly.entity_id
_entity_poly.type
_entity_poly.pdbx_seq_one_letter_code
_entity_poly.pdbx_strand_id
1 'polypeptide(L)'
;MRHYYKESIASPLATPDDLFIKDIRIFGVAVKKSGKVADFSSKLEGKWVWRIEIRRVLFEWELSWDEFIGTLNRVAHGSAEADSVIWIGASSGMYVPKSFCVAAYVGNSSSDDFWNLVWAKLAPLKVEAFVWRAALQRIPSLVDLARMGVVNLESVTCVLYSRDPETINHLFCHCSIVWRLWQKWALRWNIHFVCPGLVALFIGHHKAVIGPVKGGSFGESPNYGGDSPWSSTCRGAAGLLETSTRAASWK
;
A
#
# COMPACT_ATOMS: atom_id res chain seq x y z
N MET A 1 10.07 -5.07 -3.21
CA MET A 1 9.94 -6.52 -2.97
C MET A 1 11.12 -6.96 -2.13
N ARG A 2 10.89 -7.43 -0.91
CA ARG A 2 11.95 -8.00 -0.06
C ARG A 2 11.95 -9.51 -0.31
N HIS A 3 13.05 -10.03 -0.85
CA HIS A 3 13.26 -11.47 -0.99
C HIS A 3 13.91 -11.96 0.31
N TYR A 4 13.18 -12.77 1.09
CA TYR A 4 13.73 -13.50 2.22
C TYR A 4 14.15 -14.87 1.73
N TYR A 5 15.44 -15.18 1.82
CA TYR A 5 15.97 -16.52 1.58
C TYR A 5 15.85 -17.34 2.86
N LYS A 6 15.39 -18.58 2.70
CA LYS A 6 15.19 -19.56 3.77
C LYS A 6 16.54 -20.19 4.08
N GLU A 7 17.23 -19.74 5.12
CA GLU A 7 18.41 -20.41 5.64
C GLU A 7 18.00 -21.71 6.34
N SER A 8 18.55 -22.82 5.85
CA SER A 8 18.68 -24.05 6.60
C SER A 8 20.18 -24.33 6.72
N ILE A 9 20.57 -24.71 7.94
CA ILE A 9 21.89 -25.20 8.38
C ILE A 9 22.83 -24.15 8.98
N ALA A 10 22.73 -24.07 10.31
CA ALA A 10 23.76 -23.86 11.32
C ALA A 10 25.20 -23.57 10.85
N SER A 11 25.63 -22.32 11.08
CA SER A 11 26.98 -21.99 11.56
C SER A 11 26.83 -20.86 12.58
N PRO A 12 27.34 -20.99 13.80
CA PRO A 12 27.30 -19.89 14.75
C PRO A 12 28.40 -18.91 14.31
N LEU A 13 28.03 -17.67 13.93
CA LEU A 13 28.81 -16.43 14.11
C LEU A 13 28.42 -15.26 13.17
N ALA A 14 27.49 -15.43 12.23
CA ALA A 14 27.00 -14.30 11.41
C ALA A 14 25.48 -14.17 11.52
N THR A 15 24.99 -12.99 11.89
CA THR A 15 23.55 -12.71 11.85
C THR A 15 23.11 -12.44 10.40
N PRO A 16 21.83 -12.67 10.03
CA PRO A 16 21.32 -12.37 8.70
C PRO A 16 21.55 -10.91 8.25
N ASP A 17 21.60 -9.98 9.20
CA ASP A 17 21.88 -8.56 8.95
C ASP A 17 23.36 -8.33 8.59
N ASP A 18 24.30 -9.08 9.19
CA ASP A 18 25.73 -8.98 8.88
C ASP A 18 26.04 -9.49 7.47
N LEU A 19 25.38 -10.57 7.03
CA LEU A 19 25.49 -11.11 5.67
C LEU A 19 24.96 -10.09 4.65
N PHE A 20 23.80 -9.49 4.89
CA PHE A 20 23.21 -8.49 4.02
C PHE A 20 24.08 -7.23 3.87
N ILE A 21 24.69 -6.76 4.97
CA ILE A 21 25.57 -5.58 4.96
C ILE A 21 26.89 -5.88 4.22
N LYS A 22 27.46 -7.08 4.38
CA LYS A 22 28.68 -7.49 3.68
C LYS A 22 28.47 -7.56 2.16
N ASP A 23 27.37 -8.17 1.72
CA ASP A 23 27.04 -8.33 0.30
C ASP A 23 26.82 -6.98 -0.40
N ILE A 24 26.27 -5.99 0.30
CA ILE A 24 26.12 -4.61 -0.19
C ILE A 24 27.47 -3.96 -0.49
N ARG A 25 28.52 -4.22 0.29
CA ARG A 25 29.83 -3.60 0.11
C ARG A 25 30.54 -4.12 -1.13
N ILE A 26 30.53 -5.45 -1.33
CA ILE A 26 31.11 -6.10 -2.52
C ILE A 26 30.36 -5.64 -3.78
N PHE A 27 29.03 -5.59 -3.73
CA PHE A 27 28.22 -5.01 -4.81
C PHE A 27 28.57 -3.53 -5.09
N GLY A 28 28.85 -2.75 -4.05
CA GLY A 28 29.25 -1.34 -4.16
C GLY A 28 30.56 -1.10 -4.92
N VAL A 29 31.45 -2.10 -4.99
CA VAL A 29 32.72 -2.04 -5.72
C VAL A 29 32.75 -2.84 -7.02
N ALA A 30 31.70 -3.61 -7.32
CA ALA A 30 31.58 -4.29 -8.60
C ALA A 30 31.53 -3.29 -9.77
N VAL A 31 32.25 -3.59 -10.85
CA VAL A 31 32.30 -2.79 -12.08
C VAL A 31 30.95 -2.88 -12.81
N LYS A 32 30.44 -4.09 -12.98
CA LYS A 32 29.13 -4.36 -13.59
C LYS A 32 28.10 -4.58 -12.49
N LYS A 33 27.15 -3.66 -12.36
CA LYS A 33 26.07 -3.71 -11.35
C LYS A 33 24.75 -4.28 -11.86
N SER A 34 24.62 -4.36 -13.18
CA SER A 34 23.43 -4.86 -13.87
C SER A 34 23.85 -5.95 -14.84
N GLY A 35 23.51 -7.19 -14.52
CA GLY A 35 23.78 -8.36 -15.35
C GLY A 35 23.05 -9.57 -14.78
N LYS A 36 22.86 -10.60 -15.61
CA LYS A 36 22.34 -11.89 -15.16
C LYS A 36 23.44 -12.63 -14.41
N VAL A 37 23.07 -13.53 -13.50
CA VAL A 37 24.04 -14.39 -12.78
C VAL A 37 24.95 -15.15 -13.75
N ALA A 38 24.39 -15.59 -14.89
CA ALA A 38 25.12 -16.23 -15.98
C ALA A 38 26.22 -15.34 -16.61
N ASP A 39 26.09 -14.01 -16.55
CA ASP A 39 27.08 -13.08 -17.10
C ASP A 39 28.32 -12.96 -16.20
N PHE A 40 28.20 -13.35 -14.93
CA PHE A 40 29.26 -13.28 -13.91
C PHE A 40 29.91 -14.62 -13.63
N SER A 41 29.61 -15.66 -14.40
CA SER A 41 30.00 -17.02 -14.10
C SER A 41 30.33 -17.82 -15.35
N SER A 42 31.21 -18.80 -15.20
CA SER A 42 31.58 -19.74 -16.24
C SER A 42 31.75 -21.13 -15.63
N LYS A 43 31.36 -22.19 -16.35
CA LYS A 43 31.56 -23.57 -15.91
C LYS A 43 32.87 -24.09 -16.47
N LEU A 44 33.87 -24.29 -15.62
CA LEU A 44 35.17 -24.86 -15.98
C LEU A 44 35.29 -26.23 -15.27
N GLU A 45 35.53 -27.30 -16.04
CA GLU A 45 35.69 -28.66 -15.49
C GLU A 45 34.53 -29.11 -14.56
N GLY A 46 33.30 -28.70 -14.89
CA GLY A 46 32.12 -29.01 -14.09
C GLY A 46 31.93 -28.15 -12.83
N LYS A 47 32.91 -27.31 -12.48
CA LYS A 47 32.83 -26.37 -11.35
C LYS A 47 32.40 -24.98 -11.82
N TRP A 48 31.59 -24.32 -10.99
CA TRP A 48 31.24 -22.93 -11.20
C TRP A 48 32.42 -22.03 -10.82
N VAL A 49 32.81 -21.17 -11.74
CA VAL A 49 33.88 -20.18 -11.56
C VAL A 49 33.30 -18.80 -11.78
N TRP A 50 33.29 -17.99 -10.72
CA TRP A 50 32.81 -16.61 -10.74
C TRP A 50 33.86 -15.66 -11.32
N ARG A 51 33.42 -14.80 -12.24
CA ARG A 51 34.22 -13.74 -12.87
C ARG A 51 33.59 -12.38 -12.53
N ILE A 52 33.78 -11.96 -11.29
CA ILE A 52 33.28 -10.68 -10.79
C ILE A 52 34.42 -9.67 -10.82
N GLU A 53 34.27 -8.63 -11.64
CA GLU A 53 35.24 -7.55 -11.76
C GLU A 53 34.96 -6.49 -10.68
N ILE A 54 35.97 -6.17 -9.88
CA ILE A 54 35.91 -5.13 -8.84
C ILE A 54 36.79 -3.94 -9.22
N ARG A 55 36.31 -2.72 -8.99
CA ARG A 55 36.99 -1.47 -9.42
C ARG A 55 38.19 -1.08 -8.56
N ARG A 56 38.37 -1.73 -7.40
CA ARG A 56 39.49 -1.53 -6.47
C ARG A 56 39.74 -2.81 -5.68
N VAL A 57 40.94 -2.92 -5.11
CA VAL A 57 41.27 -3.97 -4.13
C VAL A 57 40.37 -3.79 -2.89
N LEU A 58 39.89 -4.90 -2.34
CA LEU A 58 39.11 -4.92 -1.11
C LEU A 58 40.01 -4.61 0.09
N PHE A 59 39.51 -3.80 1.03
CA PHE A 59 40.23 -3.55 2.28
C PHE A 59 40.15 -4.78 3.19
N GLU A 60 41.06 -4.91 4.16
CA GLU A 60 41.09 -6.08 5.07
C GLU A 60 39.78 -6.33 5.80
N TRP A 61 39.07 -5.27 6.19
CA TRP A 61 37.73 -5.38 6.81
C TRP A 61 36.60 -5.68 5.82
N GLU A 62 36.89 -5.69 4.51
CA GLU A 62 36.02 -6.14 3.42
C GLU A 62 36.44 -7.51 2.85
N LEU A 63 37.59 -8.07 3.28
CA LEU A 63 38.16 -9.34 2.81
C LEU A 63 37.39 -10.55 3.37
N SER A 64 36.12 -10.68 3.01
CA SER A 64 35.34 -11.91 3.16
C SER A 64 35.06 -12.54 1.80
N TRP A 65 36.00 -12.43 0.86
CA TRP A 65 35.81 -12.89 -0.52
C TRP A 65 35.46 -14.37 -0.59
N ASP A 66 36.15 -15.22 0.19
CA ASP A 66 35.87 -16.65 0.23
C ASP A 66 34.50 -16.98 0.83
N GLU A 67 34.05 -16.22 1.84
CA GLU A 67 32.70 -16.34 2.43
C GLU A 67 31.62 -15.94 1.41
N PHE A 68 31.86 -14.85 0.67
CA PHE A 68 30.99 -14.36 -0.39
C PHE A 68 30.89 -15.36 -1.54
N ILE A 69 32.02 -15.84 -2.05
CA ILE A 69 32.07 -16.89 -3.10
C ILE A 69 31.42 -18.18 -2.60
N GLY A 70 31.62 -18.55 -1.33
CA GLY A 70 30.94 -19.68 -0.69
C GLY A 70 29.42 -19.52 -0.69
N THR A 71 28.91 -18.33 -0.43
CA THR A 71 27.48 -18.00 -0.50
C THR A 71 26.94 -18.09 -1.92
N LEU A 72 27.66 -17.52 -2.89
CA LEU A 72 27.28 -17.63 -4.30
C LEU A 72 27.27 -19.09 -4.78
N ASN A 73 28.24 -19.90 -4.37
CA ASN A 73 28.30 -21.32 -4.72
C ASN A 73 27.15 -22.12 -4.11
N ARG A 74 26.68 -21.78 -2.91
CA ARG A 74 25.47 -22.42 -2.32
C ARG A 74 24.23 -22.20 -3.19
N VAL A 75 24.10 -21.01 -3.79
CA VAL A 75 22.93 -20.64 -4.62
C VAL A 75 23.07 -21.15 -6.06
N ALA A 76 24.28 -21.13 -6.63
CA ALA A 76 24.53 -21.48 -8.02
C ALA A 76 24.69 -22.98 -8.28
N HIS A 77 24.16 -23.85 -7.41
CA HIS A 77 24.01 -25.28 -7.73
C HIS A 77 23.03 -25.41 -8.89
N GLY A 78 23.57 -25.32 -10.10
CA GLY A 78 22.84 -25.36 -11.35
C GLY A 78 22.18 -26.71 -11.57
N SER A 79 20.89 -26.75 -11.27
CA SER A 79 19.97 -27.53 -12.09
C SER A 79 20.09 -27.03 -13.54
N ALA A 80 20.07 -27.92 -14.53
CA ALA A 80 19.98 -27.53 -15.95
C ALA A 80 18.58 -26.99 -16.30
N GLU A 81 17.69 -26.92 -15.32
CA GLU A 81 16.33 -26.42 -15.48
C GLU A 81 16.30 -24.90 -15.59
N ALA A 82 15.33 -24.39 -16.35
CA ALA A 82 15.09 -22.97 -16.45
C ALA A 82 14.67 -22.38 -15.09
N ASP A 83 15.12 -21.17 -14.81
CA ASP A 83 14.68 -20.42 -13.63
C ASP A 83 13.15 -20.33 -13.59
N SER A 84 12.57 -20.64 -12.43
CA SER A 84 11.12 -20.55 -12.20
C SER A 84 10.81 -19.69 -10.99
N VAL A 85 9.73 -18.90 -11.09
CA VAL A 85 9.25 -18.09 -9.97
C VAL A 85 8.38 -18.98 -9.09
N ILE A 86 8.80 -19.19 -7.84
CA ILE A 86 8.05 -19.96 -6.85
C ILE A 86 7.34 -19.04 -5.85
N TRP A 87 6.05 -19.29 -5.62
CA TRP A 87 5.26 -18.68 -4.57
C TRP A 87 5.51 -19.39 -3.24
N ILE A 88 6.17 -18.71 -2.31
CA ILE A 88 6.55 -19.26 -1.00
C ILE A 88 5.31 -19.56 -0.13
N GLY A 89 4.19 -18.89 -0.38
CA GLY A 89 2.93 -19.09 0.36
C GLY A 89 2.14 -20.34 -0.06
N ALA A 90 2.70 -21.23 -0.88
CA ALA A 90 2.11 -22.54 -1.19
C ALA A 90 3.20 -23.61 -1.23
N SER A 91 2.92 -24.79 -0.67
CA SER A 91 3.83 -25.94 -0.73
C SER A 91 4.11 -26.43 -2.16
N SER A 92 3.18 -26.17 -3.08
CA SER A 92 3.33 -26.46 -4.51
C SER A 92 4.26 -25.48 -5.25
N GLY A 93 4.65 -24.36 -4.62
CA GLY A 93 5.39 -23.28 -5.28
C GLY A 93 4.57 -22.49 -6.31
N MET A 94 3.30 -22.82 -6.52
CA MET A 94 2.45 -22.14 -7.51
C MET A 94 1.67 -20.98 -6.89
N TYR A 95 1.62 -19.85 -7.60
CA TYR A 95 0.78 -18.73 -7.19
C TYR A 95 -0.68 -18.99 -7.51
N VAL A 96 -1.54 -18.88 -6.49
CA VAL A 96 -2.99 -18.88 -6.64
C VAL A 96 -3.54 -17.78 -5.71
N PRO A 97 -4.53 -16.97 -6.11
CA PRO A 97 -5.06 -15.91 -5.26
C PRO A 97 -5.48 -16.40 -3.85
N LYS A 98 -5.99 -17.63 -3.75
CA LYS A 98 -6.34 -18.26 -2.48
C LYS A 98 -5.14 -18.43 -1.54
N SER A 99 -4.00 -18.92 -2.03
CA SER A 99 -2.81 -19.13 -1.19
C SER A 99 -2.22 -17.80 -0.73
N PHE A 100 -2.31 -16.75 -1.55
CA PHE A 100 -2.01 -15.38 -1.14
C PHE A 100 -2.91 -14.90 0.00
N CYS A 101 -4.23 -15.01 -0.13
CA CYS A 101 -5.17 -14.57 0.91
C CYS A 101 -4.93 -15.29 2.24
N VAL A 102 -4.67 -16.60 2.22
CA VAL A 102 -4.35 -17.37 3.42
C VAL A 102 -3.06 -16.87 4.06
N ALA A 103 -1.99 -16.70 3.28
CA ALA A 103 -0.71 -16.20 3.78
C ALA A 103 -0.84 -14.78 4.37
N ALA A 104 -1.57 -13.89 3.69
CA ALA A 104 -1.83 -12.53 4.13
C ALA A 104 -2.68 -12.49 5.42
N TYR A 105 -3.64 -13.40 5.57
CA TYR A 105 -4.46 -13.50 6.77
C TYR A 105 -3.66 -14.01 7.97
N VAL A 106 -2.88 -15.07 7.79
CA VAL A 106 -2.05 -15.66 8.86
C VAL A 106 -0.93 -14.70 9.30
N GLY A 107 -0.33 -13.96 8.37
CA GLY A 107 0.72 -12.99 8.67
C GLY A 107 0.23 -11.67 9.29
N ASN A 108 -1.07 -11.43 9.33
CA ASN A 108 -1.66 -10.17 9.80
C ASN A 108 -2.54 -10.36 11.06
N SER A 109 -2.14 -11.27 11.94
CA SER A 109 -2.88 -11.64 13.16
C SER A 109 -3.00 -10.51 14.19
N SER A 110 -2.26 -9.42 14.05
CA SER A 110 -2.54 -8.18 14.78
C SER A 110 -3.73 -7.48 14.12
N SER A 111 -4.93 -7.67 14.67
CA SER A 111 -6.07 -6.83 14.31
C SER A 111 -5.76 -5.41 14.76
N ASP A 112 -5.33 -4.56 13.84
CA ASP A 112 -5.23 -3.13 14.10
C ASP A 112 -6.68 -2.62 14.29
N ASP A 113 -6.98 -2.30 15.54
CA ASP A 113 -8.27 -1.78 15.99
C ASP A 113 -8.76 -0.59 15.16
N PHE A 114 -7.84 0.15 14.52
CA PHE A 114 -8.16 1.23 13.60
C PHE A 114 -8.79 0.72 12.30
N TRP A 115 -8.24 -0.33 11.68
CA TRP A 115 -8.76 -0.85 10.42
C TRP A 115 -10.11 -1.55 10.59
N ASN A 116 -10.37 -2.12 11.77
CA ASN A 116 -11.70 -2.65 12.11
C ASN A 116 -12.79 -1.57 12.04
N LEU A 117 -12.46 -0.32 12.37
CA LEU A 117 -13.38 0.81 12.25
C LEU A 117 -13.64 1.19 10.79
N VAL A 118 -12.59 1.16 9.96
CA VAL A 118 -12.70 1.49 8.52
C VAL A 118 -13.52 0.43 7.77
N TRP A 119 -13.38 -0.84 8.14
CA TRP A 119 -14.09 -1.96 7.53
C TRP A 119 -15.31 -2.43 8.35
N ALA A 120 -15.96 -1.50 9.07
CA ALA A 120 -17.08 -1.77 9.97
C ALA A 120 -18.39 -2.14 9.25
N LYS A 121 -18.43 -2.10 7.91
CA LYS A 121 -19.62 -2.34 7.06
C LYS A 121 -20.74 -1.33 7.31
N LEU A 122 -20.38 -0.11 7.70
CA LEU A 122 -21.32 0.99 7.95
C LEU A 122 -21.63 1.80 6.68
N ALA A 123 -20.85 1.62 5.62
CA ALA A 123 -21.02 2.30 4.35
C ALA A 123 -20.77 1.32 3.18
N PRO A 124 -21.19 1.67 1.94
CA PRO A 124 -20.83 0.87 0.77
C PRO A 124 -19.31 0.72 0.65
N LEU A 125 -18.84 -0.43 0.16
CA LEU A 125 -17.41 -0.78 0.07
C LEU A 125 -16.56 0.31 -0.61
N LYS A 126 -17.12 1.03 -1.60
CA LYS A 126 -16.44 2.15 -2.27
C LYS A 126 -16.08 3.28 -1.32
N VAL A 127 -16.94 3.56 -0.34
CA VAL A 127 -16.73 4.58 0.70
C VAL A 127 -15.70 4.10 1.71
N GLU A 128 -15.79 2.85 2.17
CA GLU A 128 -14.81 2.28 3.10
C GLU A 128 -13.41 2.22 2.49
N ALA A 129 -13.29 1.79 1.23
CA ALA A 129 -12.05 1.79 0.49
C ALA A 129 -11.50 3.21 0.21
N PHE A 130 -12.38 4.21 0.13
CA PHE A 130 -11.96 5.60 0.04
C PHE A 130 -11.39 6.10 1.37
N VAL A 131 -12.08 5.86 2.48
CA VAL A 131 -11.63 6.21 3.84
C VAL A 131 -10.30 5.52 4.17
N TRP A 132 -10.15 4.25 3.82
CA TRP A 132 -8.89 3.50 3.92
C TRP A 132 -7.75 4.19 3.19
N ARG A 133 -7.96 4.58 1.92
CA ARG A 133 -6.97 5.32 1.14
C ARG A 133 -6.67 6.69 1.72
N ALA A 134 -7.67 7.40 2.22
CA ALA A 134 -7.50 8.71 2.85
C ALA A 134 -6.64 8.62 4.12
N ALA A 135 -6.91 7.63 4.97
CA ALA A 135 -6.14 7.38 6.19
C ALA A 135 -4.66 7.07 5.89
N LEU A 136 -4.39 6.33 4.80
CA LEU A 136 -3.04 6.03 4.32
C LEU A 136 -2.36 7.17 3.56
N GLN A 137 -3.01 8.33 3.39
CA GLN A 137 -2.55 9.43 2.55
C GLN A 137 -2.31 9.02 1.07
N ARG A 138 -3.22 8.20 0.52
CA ARG A 138 -3.13 7.60 -0.83
C ARG A 138 -4.28 8.01 -1.75
N ILE A 139 -4.80 9.21 -1.58
CA ILE A 139 -5.76 9.84 -2.50
C ILE A 139 -5.02 10.93 -3.26
N PRO A 140 -5.19 11.06 -4.59
CA PRO A 140 -4.56 12.14 -5.33
C PRO A 140 -5.11 13.49 -4.87
N SER A 141 -4.30 14.24 -4.12
CA SER A 141 -4.54 15.67 -3.85
C SER A 141 -3.86 16.53 -4.92
N LEU A 142 -4.24 17.81 -5.09
CA LEU A 142 -3.56 18.68 -6.08
C LEU A 142 -2.07 18.83 -5.78
N VAL A 143 -1.68 18.87 -4.49
CA VAL A 143 -0.27 18.88 -4.10
C VAL A 143 0.44 17.59 -4.56
N ASP A 144 -0.18 16.42 -4.39
CA ASP A 144 0.40 15.15 -4.84
C ASP A 144 0.48 15.06 -6.37
N LEU A 145 -0.56 15.53 -7.07
CA LEU A 145 -0.59 15.59 -8.54
C LEU A 145 0.49 16.53 -9.09
N ALA A 146 0.74 17.66 -8.43
CA ALA A 146 1.81 18.58 -8.83
C ALA A 146 3.19 17.98 -8.62
N ARG A 147 3.40 17.24 -7.51
CA ARG A 147 4.65 16.49 -7.27
C ARG A 147 4.89 15.40 -8.31
N MET A 148 3.83 14.85 -8.90
CA MET A 148 3.88 13.90 -10.00
C MET A 148 4.04 14.58 -11.38
N GLY A 149 4.05 15.91 -11.46
CA GLY A 149 4.15 16.65 -12.71
C GLY A 149 2.87 16.64 -13.56
N VAL A 150 1.72 16.29 -12.96
CA VAL A 150 0.43 16.23 -13.67
C VAL A 150 -0.24 17.61 -13.75
N VAL A 151 -0.04 18.46 -12.75
CA VAL A 151 -0.57 19.83 -12.69
C VAL A 151 0.51 20.84 -12.30
N ASN A 152 0.30 22.11 -12.60
CA ASN A 152 1.24 23.18 -12.24
C ASN A 152 1.26 23.41 -10.73
N LEU A 153 2.46 23.61 -10.16
CA LEU A 153 2.65 23.91 -8.73
C LEU A 153 1.93 25.19 -8.28
N GLU A 154 1.75 26.16 -9.18
CA GLU A 154 1.03 27.41 -8.92
C GLU A 154 -0.49 27.21 -8.79
N SER A 155 -1.01 26.04 -9.17
CA SER A 155 -2.44 25.72 -9.18
C SER A 155 -2.88 24.74 -8.09
N VAL A 156 -2.06 24.54 -7.05
CA VAL A 156 -2.34 23.54 -5.99
C VAL A 156 -3.26 24.02 -4.88
N THR A 157 -3.90 25.18 -5.03
CA THR A 157 -4.80 25.74 -4.01
C THR A 157 -6.07 24.90 -3.89
N CYS A 158 -6.56 24.71 -2.65
CA CYS A 158 -7.81 23.99 -2.40
C CYS A 158 -8.98 24.61 -3.16
N VAL A 159 -9.70 23.79 -3.92
CA VAL A 159 -10.84 24.24 -4.73
C VAL A 159 -11.97 24.83 -3.87
N LEU A 160 -12.10 24.36 -2.63
CA LEU A 160 -13.18 24.79 -1.73
C LEU A 160 -12.88 26.14 -1.06
N TYR A 161 -11.66 26.35 -0.56
CA TYR A 161 -11.31 27.52 0.26
C TYR A 161 -10.30 28.48 -0.41
N SER A 162 -9.73 28.10 -1.56
CA SER A 162 -8.87 28.90 -2.47
C SER A 162 -7.72 29.68 -1.80
N ARG A 163 -7.27 29.26 -0.62
CA ARG A 163 -6.27 30.00 0.18
C ARG A 163 -5.06 29.17 0.54
N ASP A 164 -5.30 27.93 0.94
CA ASP A 164 -4.25 26.99 1.36
C ASP A 164 -4.05 25.89 0.30
N PRO A 165 -2.87 25.25 0.23
CA PRO A 165 -2.61 24.12 -0.65
C PRO A 165 -3.55 22.93 -0.35
N GLU A 166 -4.07 22.31 -1.41
CA GLU A 166 -4.91 21.12 -1.31
C GLU A 166 -4.06 19.89 -1.01
N THR A 167 -3.93 19.60 0.28
CA THR A 167 -3.47 18.32 0.78
C THR A 167 -4.66 17.49 1.25
N ILE A 168 -4.49 16.18 1.40
CA ILE A 168 -5.54 15.29 1.95
C ILE A 168 -5.99 15.81 3.33
N ASN A 169 -5.06 16.14 4.23
CA ASN A 169 -5.43 16.63 5.57
C ASN A 169 -6.13 18.00 5.51
N HIS A 170 -5.72 18.90 4.61
CA HIS A 170 -6.45 20.14 4.40
C HIS A 170 -7.87 19.86 3.90
N LEU A 171 -8.01 19.05 2.85
CA LEU A 171 -9.30 18.75 2.23
C LEU A 171 -10.30 18.14 3.22
N PHE A 172 -9.86 17.26 4.13
CA PHE A 172 -10.77 16.57 5.04
C PHE A 172 -10.85 17.17 6.45
N CYS A 173 -9.82 17.86 6.93
CA CYS A 173 -9.73 18.31 8.32
C CYS A 173 -9.60 19.82 8.46
N HIS A 174 -8.69 20.46 7.71
CA HIS A 174 -8.31 21.87 7.97
C HIS A 174 -9.03 22.90 7.10
N CYS A 175 -9.63 22.49 5.99
CA CYS A 175 -10.39 23.37 5.12
C CYS A 175 -11.58 23.96 5.88
N SER A 176 -11.68 25.29 5.93
CA SER A 176 -12.68 25.96 6.77
C SER A 176 -14.13 25.60 6.38
N ILE A 177 -14.39 25.35 5.09
CA ILE A 177 -15.70 24.91 4.59
C ILE A 177 -16.03 23.51 5.09
N VAL A 178 -15.08 22.59 4.96
CA VAL A 178 -15.25 21.19 5.38
C VAL A 178 -15.33 21.10 6.90
N TRP A 179 -14.54 21.88 7.63
CA TRP A 179 -14.60 21.96 9.08
C TRP A 179 -15.97 22.44 9.59
N ARG A 180 -16.53 23.48 8.97
CA ARG A 180 -17.90 23.93 9.28
C ARG A 180 -18.96 22.85 9.02
N LEU A 181 -18.79 22.06 7.96
CA LEU A 181 -19.66 20.92 7.68
C LEU A 181 -19.55 19.86 8.79
N TRP A 182 -18.34 19.52 9.19
CA TRP A 182 -18.10 18.59 10.29
C TRP A 182 -18.71 19.05 11.61
N GLN A 183 -18.59 20.33 11.95
CA GLN A 183 -19.20 20.90 13.15
C GLN A 183 -20.72 20.78 13.14
N LYS A 184 -21.38 20.96 11.97
CA LYS A 184 -22.84 20.78 11.85
C LYS A 184 -23.26 19.32 12.11
N TRP A 185 -22.53 18.36 11.54
CA TRP A 185 -22.79 16.93 11.77
C TRP A 185 -22.50 16.52 13.21
N ALA A 186 -21.39 17.01 13.77
CA ALA A 186 -21.01 16.78 15.15
C ALA A 186 -22.09 17.28 16.12
N LEU A 187 -22.59 18.51 15.92
CA LEU A 187 -23.70 19.06 16.70
C LEU A 187 -24.97 18.20 16.54
N ARG A 188 -25.29 17.77 15.32
CA ARG A 188 -26.49 16.96 15.03
C ARG A 188 -26.45 15.58 15.71
N TRP A 189 -25.27 15.03 15.91
CA TRP A 189 -25.03 13.75 16.57
C TRP A 189 -24.60 13.88 18.03
N ASN A 190 -24.58 15.10 18.58
CA ASN A 190 -24.12 15.41 19.93
C ASN A 190 -22.69 14.90 20.21
N ILE A 191 -21.81 15.07 19.23
CA ILE A 191 -20.41 14.67 19.24
C ILE A 191 -19.53 15.91 19.41
N HIS A 192 -18.51 15.82 20.26
CA HIS A 192 -17.48 16.86 20.40
C HIS A 192 -16.12 16.31 20.01
N PHE A 193 -15.43 16.96 19.07
CA PHE A 193 -14.03 16.65 18.76
C PHE A 193 -13.27 17.90 18.33
N VAL A 194 -11.96 17.88 18.57
CA VAL A 194 -11.02 18.91 18.13
C VAL A 194 -10.54 18.59 16.72
N CYS A 195 -10.23 19.62 15.93
CA CYS A 195 -9.70 19.45 14.59
C CYS A 195 -8.39 18.63 14.63
N PRO A 196 -8.35 17.42 14.04
CA PRO A 196 -7.16 16.60 14.08
C PRO A 196 -6.16 17.03 13.01
N GLY A 197 -4.87 16.83 13.30
CA GLY A 197 -3.79 17.09 12.34
C GLY A 197 -3.79 16.13 11.14
N LEU A 198 -4.38 14.95 11.27
CA LEU A 198 -4.38 13.87 10.28
C LEU A 198 -5.75 13.23 10.12
N VAL A 199 -6.08 12.84 8.88
CA VAL A 199 -7.32 12.10 8.58
C VAL A 199 -7.44 10.79 9.36
N ALA A 200 -6.32 10.08 9.59
CA ALA A 200 -6.35 8.86 10.39
C ALA A 200 -6.80 9.12 11.85
N LEU A 201 -6.34 10.23 12.45
CA LEU A 201 -6.76 10.63 13.80
C LEU A 201 -8.23 11.05 13.83
N PHE A 202 -8.72 11.71 12.77
CA PHE A 202 -10.13 12.04 12.61
C PHE A 202 -11.01 10.79 12.65
N ILE A 203 -10.64 9.77 11.87
CA ILE A 203 -11.36 8.49 11.82
C ILE A 203 -11.29 7.78 13.17
N GLY A 204 -10.09 7.72 13.79
CA GLY A 204 -9.89 7.00 15.05
C GLY A 204 -10.70 7.57 16.22
N HIS A 205 -10.90 8.88 16.27
CA HIS A 205 -11.66 9.53 17.34
C HIS A 205 -13.16 9.16 17.33
N HIS A 206 -13.69 8.71 16.19
CA HIS A 206 -15.09 8.29 16.04
C HIS A 206 -15.45 7.03 16.85
N LYS A 207 -14.47 6.17 17.18
CA LYS A 207 -14.65 4.97 18.01
C LYS A 207 -15.06 5.31 19.46
N ALA A 208 -14.61 6.46 19.98
CA ALA A 208 -14.93 6.88 21.33
C ALA A 208 -16.38 7.37 21.48
N VAL A 209 -17.05 7.72 20.38
CA VAL A 209 -18.35 8.41 20.41
C VAL A 209 -19.52 7.55 19.94
N ILE A 210 -19.29 6.58 19.04
CA ILE A 210 -20.36 5.68 18.53
C ILE A 210 -20.57 4.41 19.38
N GLY A 211 -19.69 4.14 20.36
CA GLY A 211 -19.78 2.91 21.14
C GLY A 211 -19.47 1.65 20.31
N PRO A 212 -19.45 0.45 20.92
CA PRO A 212 -19.07 -0.77 20.21
C PRO A 212 -20.11 -1.11 19.13
N VAL A 213 -19.64 -1.21 17.88
CA VAL A 213 -20.42 -1.77 16.76
C VAL A 213 -20.66 -3.25 17.07
N LYS A 214 -21.86 -3.58 17.57
CA LYS A 214 -22.27 -4.98 17.72
C LYS A 214 -22.51 -5.53 16.32
N GLY A 215 -21.75 -6.56 15.94
CA GLY A 215 -22.02 -7.36 14.75
C GLY A 215 -23.38 -8.03 14.89
N GLY A 216 -24.42 -7.39 14.38
CA GLY A 216 -25.77 -7.92 14.28
C GLY A 216 -26.22 -7.80 12.83
N SER A 217 -26.57 -8.93 12.22
CA SER A 217 -27.36 -8.97 10.99
C SER A 217 -28.58 -8.06 11.13
N PHE A 218 -28.82 -7.21 10.14
CA PHE A 218 -29.99 -6.33 10.09
C PHE A 218 -31.27 -7.20 10.01
N GLY A 219 -31.79 -7.58 11.17
CA GLY A 219 -33.17 -8.02 11.35
C GLY A 219 -34.05 -6.78 11.43
N GLU A 220 -35.06 -6.76 10.57
CA GLU A 220 -36.26 -5.92 10.51
C GLU A 220 -36.31 -4.69 11.44
N SER A 221 -36.37 -3.50 10.81
CA SER A 221 -36.63 -2.23 11.49
C SER A 221 -37.94 -2.26 12.29
N PRO A 222 -37.98 -1.71 13.51
CA PRO A 222 -39.24 -1.41 14.18
C PRO A 222 -39.93 -0.27 13.44
N ASN A 223 -41.19 -0.51 13.09
CA ASN A 223 -42.08 0.43 12.46
C ASN A 223 -42.34 1.61 13.42
N TYR A 224 -41.71 2.76 13.20
CA TYR A 224 -42.11 4.03 13.80
C TYR A 224 -42.72 4.90 12.70
N GLY A 225 -44.05 4.94 12.68
CA GLY A 225 -44.82 5.90 11.88
C GLY A 225 -44.52 7.32 12.36
N GLY A 226 -44.21 8.19 11.41
CA GLY A 226 -43.92 9.60 11.65
C GLY A 226 -43.16 10.19 10.46
N ASP A 227 -43.84 11.04 9.70
CA ASP A 227 -43.42 11.59 8.42
C ASP A 227 -42.00 12.18 8.41
N SER A 228 -41.15 11.63 7.53
CA SER A 228 -39.82 12.18 7.23
C SER A 228 -39.92 13.28 6.14
N PRO A 229 -39.32 14.47 6.31
CA PRO A 229 -39.42 15.58 5.34
C PRO A 229 -38.63 15.41 4.02
N TRP A 230 -38.12 14.21 3.71
CA TRP A 230 -37.23 13.98 2.56
C TRP A 230 -37.93 13.45 1.29
N SER A 231 -39.24 13.64 1.16
CA SER A 231 -40.03 13.13 0.01
C SER A 231 -40.58 14.20 -0.95
N SER A 232 -40.11 15.44 -0.92
CA SER A 232 -40.67 16.49 -1.79
C SER A 232 -39.70 17.59 -2.23
N THR A 233 -38.52 17.28 -2.79
CA THR A 233 -37.81 18.26 -3.66
C THR A 233 -36.88 17.65 -4.72
N CYS A 234 -37.33 16.63 -5.44
CA CYS A 234 -36.69 16.18 -6.68
C CYS A 234 -37.73 15.93 -7.77
N ARG A 235 -38.49 16.97 -8.12
CA ARG A 235 -39.26 17.03 -9.38
C ARG A 235 -39.19 18.48 -9.87
N GLY A 236 -38.48 18.70 -10.98
CA GLY A 236 -38.47 19.98 -11.67
C GLY A 236 -37.08 20.50 -12.07
N ALA A 237 -36.39 19.79 -12.96
CA ALA A 237 -35.40 20.36 -13.89
C ALA A 237 -35.01 19.30 -14.92
N ALA A 238 -35.99 18.79 -15.67
CA ALA A 238 -35.74 18.06 -16.91
C ALA A 238 -36.40 18.87 -18.02
N GLY A 239 -35.61 19.74 -18.63
CA GLY A 239 -36.05 20.60 -19.72
C GLY A 239 -34.84 21.24 -20.38
N LEU A 240 -34.64 20.87 -21.64
CA LEU A 240 -33.84 21.56 -22.67
C LEU A 240 -32.33 21.29 -22.67
N LEU A 241 -31.93 20.34 -23.52
CA LEU A 241 -30.99 20.48 -24.66
C LEU A 241 -30.72 19.06 -25.22
N GLU A 242 -31.47 18.66 -26.27
CA GLU A 242 -30.97 18.43 -27.64
C GLU A 242 -30.19 17.09 -27.81
N THR A 243 -30.86 16.04 -28.30
CA THR A 243 -30.85 15.57 -29.70
C THR A 243 -29.49 15.25 -30.30
N SER A 244 -29.24 13.95 -30.56
CA SER A 244 -28.85 13.39 -31.87
C SER A 244 -27.89 12.20 -31.74
N THR A 245 -28.48 11.00 -31.72
CA THR A 245 -28.16 9.83 -32.56
C THR A 245 -26.77 9.77 -33.24
N ARG A 246 -25.94 8.78 -32.90
CA ARG A 246 -25.59 7.67 -33.81
C ARG A 246 -24.67 6.61 -33.16
N ALA A 247 -24.94 5.38 -33.56
CA ALA A 247 -24.25 4.14 -33.23
C ALA A 247 -22.82 4.06 -33.79
N ALA A 248 -21.95 3.33 -33.09
CA ALA A 248 -20.82 2.64 -33.70
C ALA A 248 -20.50 1.36 -32.88
N SER A 249 -20.77 0.24 -33.55
CA SER A 249 -20.33 -1.12 -33.23
C SER A 249 -18.81 -1.22 -33.37
N TRP A 250 -18.14 -1.97 -32.49
CA TRP A 250 -16.75 -2.39 -32.69
C TRP A 250 -16.70 -3.92 -32.82
N LYS A 251 -16.38 -4.38 -34.03
CA LYS A 251 -15.50 -5.52 -34.26
C LYS A 251 -14.10 -4.96 -34.43
#